data_AF-A0A7C7UAX0-F1
#
_entry.id   AF-A0A7C7UAX0-F1
#
_cell.length_a   1.000
_cell.length_b   1.000
_cell.length_c   1.000
_cell.angle_alpha   90.00
_cell.angle_beta   90.00
_cell.angle_gamma   90.00
#
_symmetry.space_group_name_H-M   'P 1'
#
loop_
_entity.id
_entity.type
_entity.pdbx_description
1 polymer ?
#
loop_
_entity_poly.entity_id
_entity_poly.type
_entity_poly.pdbx_seq_one_letter_code
_entity_poly.pdbx_strand_id
1 'polypeptide(L)'
;MSRTTSRLMAAFQVIINGRFWVITEDIKDYLSVDAIKAKHILLISDSCFAGDFFRSYRGKLPNATPEVVKKAWELQSRQVITSGGLEPVSDDGFGGHSVFAHFLLRALRQNNKPFLISSDLFPDLRASVSQNADQLPSFGSLRDTGSQLGGELVLFLKQSTSLGDLDADVSERSEELAQLRNLELAAQQTRASEEAAIAKHEEQLARLDAEITALREGLGTAARLSDDSFETLLAMAQERKKQRDRIEALRQDRKAEEAKRRADIALVKAEARDRHYDAVAKDLSMYEKIAALDATMGEEAWRKLQTKYPVVVKGVAAGDAEALRKLVNRPKPAGQRSTRIRLKHSKEYCRWQDQRTYRECMNE
;
A
#
# COMPACT_ATOMS: atom_id res chain seq x y z
N MET A 1 -21.81 -20.35 27.62
CA MET A 1 -22.02 -19.09 26.89
C MET A 1 -20.65 -18.50 26.55
N SER A 2 -20.17 -18.66 25.31
CA SER A 2 -18.96 -18.00 24.83
C SER A 2 -19.27 -17.42 23.45
N ARG A 3 -19.35 -16.08 23.36
CA ARG A 3 -19.50 -15.36 22.09
C ARG A 3 -18.09 -14.95 21.65
N THR A 4 -17.47 -15.77 20.82
CA THR A 4 -16.20 -15.45 20.16
C THR A 4 -16.46 -14.32 19.17
N THR A 5 -16.10 -13.09 19.54
CA THR A 5 -16.11 -11.95 18.63
C THR A 5 -14.78 -11.94 17.88
N SER A 6 -14.78 -12.39 16.63
CA SER A 6 -13.63 -12.19 15.74
C SER A 6 -13.44 -10.70 15.50
N ARG A 7 -12.39 -10.13 16.10
CA ARG A 7 -12.01 -8.71 15.99
C ARG A 7 -11.12 -8.53 14.77
N LEU A 8 -11.63 -7.89 13.72
CA LEU A 8 -10.81 -7.46 12.58
C LEU A 8 -10.13 -6.14 12.94
N MET A 9 -8.83 -6.17 13.21
CA MET A 9 -7.99 -4.99 13.21
C MET A 9 -7.50 -4.80 11.77
N ALA A 10 -8.00 -3.79 11.07
CA ALA A 10 -7.59 -3.51 9.69
C ALA A 10 -6.40 -2.55 9.70
N ALA A 11 -5.20 -3.06 9.46
CA ALA A 11 -4.04 -2.23 9.13
C ALA A 11 -4.10 -1.91 7.62
N PHE A 12 -4.46 -0.67 7.30
CA PHE A 12 -4.41 -0.18 5.92
C PHE A 12 -3.07 0.51 5.69
N GLN A 13 -2.22 -0.10 4.88
CA GLN A 13 -1.05 0.56 4.31
C GLN A 13 -1.42 1.07 2.92
N VAL A 14 -1.39 2.39 2.74
CA VAL A 14 -1.63 3.01 1.44
C VAL A 14 -0.28 3.16 0.73
N ILE A 15 0.00 2.29 -0.23
CA ILE A 15 1.17 2.40 -1.12
C ILE A 15 0.70 3.11 -2.40
N ILE A 16 1.12 4.37 -2.59
CA ILE A 16 0.76 5.17 -3.77
C ILE A 16 1.94 5.11 -4.76
N ASN A 17 1.78 4.35 -5.84
CA ASN A 17 2.75 4.32 -6.95
C ASN A 17 2.38 5.40 -7.99
N GLY A 18 2.90 6.62 -7.82
CA GLY A 18 2.76 7.77 -8.74
C GLY A 18 3.16 9.11 -8.06
N ARG A 19 3.38 10.18 -8.84
CA ARG A 19 3.62 11.55 -8.30
C ARG A 19 2.30 12.21 -7.85
N PHE A 20 1.65 11.64 -6.84
CA PHE A 20 0.44 12.22 -6.26
C PHE A 20 0.69 12.51 -4.78
N TRP A 21 0.59 13.78 -4.40
CA TRP A 21 0.66 14.21 -3.01
C TRP A 21 -0.68 13.95 -2.33
N VAL A 22 -0.65 13.37 -1.13
CA VAL A 22 -1.84 13.26 -0.28
C VAL A 22 -1.88 14.49 0.60
N ILE A 23 -2.96 15.26 0.51
CA ILE A 23 -3.13 16.48 1.29
C ILE A 23 -3.60 16.10 2.69
N THR A 24 -3.02 16.75 3.70
CA THR A 24 -3.32 16.54 5.12
C THR A 24 -4.81 16.71 5.47
N GLU A 25 -5.49 17.67 4.83
CA GLU A 25 -6.93 17.89 5.03
C GLU A 25 -7.76 16.71 4.54
N ASP A 26 -7.43 16.15 3.36
CA ASP A 26 -8.13 14.97 2.83
C ASP A 26 -8.03 13.79 3.80
N ILE A 27 -6.83 13.56 4.36
CA ILE A 27 -6.63 12.51 5.37
C ILE A 27 -7.54 12.75 6.57
N LYS A 28 -7.62 13.98 7.08
CA LYS A 28 -8.48 14.32 8.23
C LYS A 28 -9.96 14.09 7.91
N ASP A 29 -10.43 14.49 6.74
CA ASP A 29 -11.82 14.29 6.31
C ASP A 29 -12.17 12.81 6.22
N TYR A 30 -11.26 11.98 5.67
CA TYR A 30 -11.42 10.53 5.66
C TYR A 30 -11.42 9.92 7.07
N LEU A 31 -10.67 10.49 8.02
CA LEU A 31 -10.58 9.97 9.37
C LEU A 31 -11.75 10.41 10.28
N SER A 32 -12.62 11.30 9.82
CA SER A 32 -13.85 11.69 10.52
C SER A 32 -14.76 10.49 10.83
N VAL A 33 -15.59 10.61 11.87
CA VAL A 33 -16.57 9.56 12.24
C VAL A 33 -17.58 9.30 11.12
N ASP A 34 -17.87 10.32 10.30
CA ASP A 34 -18.83 10.26 9.21
C ASP A 34 -18.30 9.44 8.02
N ALA A 35 -16.98 9.46 7.80
CA ALA A 35 -16.31 8.72 6.74
C ALA A 35 -15.94 7.29 7.17
N ILE A 36 -15.12 7.13 8.22
CA ILE A 36 -14.69 5.82 8.73
C ILE A 36 -15.41 5.51 10.05
N LYS A 37 -16.30 4.51 10.03
CA LYS A 37 -17.08 4.07 11.21
C LYS A 37 -16.30 3.12 12.15
N ALA A 38 -15.02 3.37 12.37
CA ALA A 38 -14.21 2.64 13.35
C ALA A 38 -14.34 3.30 14.74
N LYS A 39 -14.38 2.51 15.83
CA LYS A 39 -14.44 3.09 17.19
C LYS A 39 -13.15 3.80 17.59
N HIS A 40 -12.01 3.22 17.24
CA HIS A 40 -10.68 3.75 17.52
C HIS A 40 -9.87 3.79 16.22
N ILE A 41 -9.21 4.91 15.94
CA ILE A 41 -8.17 5.02 14.91
C ILE A 41 -6.96 5.69 15.53
N LEU A 42 -5.79 5.13 15.23
CA LEU A 42 -4.49 5.73 15.47
C LEU A 42 -3.82 5.93 14.12
N LEU A 43 -3.63 7.19 13.71
CA LEU A 43 -2.80 7.53 12.56
C LEU A 43 -1.34 7.60 13.01
N ILE A 44 -0.44 6.91 12.32
CA ILE A 44 0.99 7.05 12.51
C ILE A 44 1.59 7.56 11.21
N SER A 45 2.23 8.72 11.25
CA SER A 45 2.81 9.36 10.06
C SER A 45 4.30 9.60 10.25
N ASP A 46 5.10 8.99 9.39
CA ASP A 46 6.55 9.24 9.30
C ASP A 46 6.85 10.36 8.30
N SER A 47 6.19 11.50 8.52
CA SER A 47 6.28 12.69 7.69
C SER A 47 5.74 13.90 8.46
N CYS A 48 6.12 15.10 8.02
CA CYS A 48 5.64 16.36 8.60
C CYS A 48 4.11 16.48 8.40
N PHE A 49 3.34 16.24 9.46
CA PHE A 49 1.90 16.48 9.48
C PHE A 49 1.63 17.76 10.29
N ALA A 50 1.18 18.82 9.61
CA ALA A 50 1.22 20.19 10.13
C ALA A 50 0.26 20.44 11.32
N GLY A 51 0.86 20.64 12.49
CA GLY A 51 0.63 21.74 13.46
C GLY A 51 -0.78 22.01 14.01
N ASP A 52 -1.72 22.46 13.19
CA ASP A 52 -2.96 23.11 13.66
C ASP A 52 -4.16 22.16 13.79
N PHE A 53 -4.10 21.00 13.15
CA PHE A 53 -5.20 20.03 13.15
C PHE A 53 -5.28 19.20 14.43
N PHE A 54 -4.26 19.27 15.28
CA PHE A 54 -4.20 18.47 16.50
C PHE A 54 -4.60 19.27 17.73
N ARG A 55 -5.25 18.57 18.66
CA ARG A 55 -5.23 18.96 20.07
C ARG A 55 -4.06 18.22 20.70
N SER A 56 -2.90 18.88 20.75
CA SER A 56 -1.73 18.34 21.43
C SER A 56 -2.09 18.08 22.89
N TYR A 57 -1.66 16.93 23.40
CA TYR A 57 -1.90 16.61 24.80
C TYR A 57 -1.10 17.58 25.68
N ARG A 58 -1.78 18.33 26.56
CA ARG A 58 -1.15 19.24 27.53
C ARG A 58 -1.23 18.59 28.91
N GLY A 59 -0.09 18.17 29.44
CA GLY A 59 0.02 17.55 30.77
C GLY A 59 0.72 16.19 30.76
N LYS A 60 0.80 15.54 31.93
CA LYS A 60 1.37 14.20 32.06
C LYS A 60 0.43 13.16 31.44
N LEU A 61 0.96 12.36 30.51
CA LEU A 61 0.22 11.25 29.92
C LEU A 61 -0.07 10.19 30.99
N PRO A 62 -1.27 9.59 31.00
CA PRO A 62 -1.65 8.60 32.00
C PRO A 62 -0.89 7.29 31.77
N ASN A 63 -0.51 6.61 32.86
CA ASN A 63 -0.02 5.24 32.76
C ASN A 63 -1.18 4.30 32.38
N ALA A 64 -0.89 3.26 31.60
CA ALA A 64 -1.86 2.24 31.23
C ALA A 64 -2.24 1.36 32.45
N THR A 65 -3.12 1.83 33.33
CA THR A 65 -3.75 0.98 34.35
C THR A 65 -5.00 0.31 33.75
N PRO A 66 -5.48 -0.83 34.30
CA PRO A 66 -6.68 -1.49 33.79
C PRO A 66 -7.90 -0.57 33.70
N GLU A 67 -8.06 0.35 34.66
CA GLU A 67 -9.14 1.34 34.67
C GLU A 67 -9.00 2.37 33.54
N VAL A 68 -7.78 2.88 33.32
CA VAL A 68 -7.47 3.80 32.22
C VAL A 68 -7.71 3.12 30.88
N VAL A 69 -7.25 1.88 30.71
CA VAL A 69 -7.43 1.10 29.49
C VAL A 69 -8.90 0.81 29.21
N LYS A 70 -9.68 0.48 30.24
CA LYS A 70 -11.13 0.28 30.12
C LYS A 70 -11.82 1.57 29.64
N LYS A 71 -11.51 2.70 30.27
CA LYS A 71 -12.04 4.00 29.87
C LYS A 71 -11.63 4.37 28.44
N ALA A 72 -10.38 4.13 28.08
CA ALA A 72 -9.84 4.36 26.74
C ALA A 72 -10.56 3.53 25.67
N TRP A 73 -10.86 2.26 25.99
CA TRP A 73 -11.61 1.35 25.13
C TRP A 73 -13.10 1.71 24.98
N GLU A 74 -13.71 2.32 26.01
CA GLU A 74 -15.13 2.66 26.00
C GLU A 74 -15.44 3.86 25.11
N LEU A 75 -14.51 4.82 25.03
CA LEU A 75 -14.68 6.10 24.34
C LEU A 75 -14.21 6.06 22.88
N GLN A 76 -14.86 6.83 22.01
CA GLN A 76 -14.41 7.00 20.61
C GLN A 76 -13.06 7.70 20.53
N SER A 77 -12.19 7.26 19.64
CA SER A 77 -10.81 7.76 19.55
C SER A 77 -10.33 7.98 18.12
N ARG A 78 -9.72 9.14 17.89
CA ARG A 78 -8.97 9.52 16.68
C ARG A 78 -7.66 10.19 17.06
N GLN A 79 -6.66 9.36 17.32
CA GLN A 79 -5.33 9.80 17.75
C GLN A 79 -4.35 9.83 16.59
N VAL A 80 -3.32 10.66 16.71
CA VAL A 80 -2.22 10.74 15.76
C VAL A 80 -0.88 10.76 16.49
N ILE A 81 0.08 10.01 15.95
CA ILE A 81 1.50 10.10 16.28
C ILE A 81 2.24 10.47 14.99
N THR A 82 3.09 11.49 15.04
CA THR A 82 3.92 11.90 13.90
C THR A 82 5.39 11.96 14.28
N SER A 83 6.29 11.75 13.34
CA SER A 83 7.74 11.97 13.52
C SER A 83 8.08 13.43 13.85
N GLY A 84 7.25 14.39 13.41
CA GLY A 84 7.24 15.79 13.83
C GLY A 84 8.14 16.73 13.00
N GLY A 85 8.02 18.04 13.25
CA GLY A 85 8.92 19.10 12.76
C GLY A 85 8.57 19.79 11.42
N LEU A 86 9.16 20.97 11.20
CA LEU A 86 9.36 21.60 9.87
C LEU A 86 10.67 21.08 9.23
N GLU A 87 11.45 20.30 9.98
CA GLU A 87 12.75 19.80 9.63
C GLU A 87 12.63 18.54 8.73
N PRO A 88 13.43 18.42 7.67
CA PRO A 88 13.36 17.28 6.75
C PRO A 88 13.67 15.96 7.47
N VAL A 89 12.89 14.91 7.15
CA VAL A 89 13.14 13.55 7.61
C VAL A 89 14.40 13.03 6.90
N SER A 90 15.43 12.68 7.67
CA SER A 90 16.62 12.04 7.11
C SER A 90 16.31 10.60 6.69
N ASP A 91 16.66 10.23 5.46
CA ASP A 91 16.60 8.85 4.97
C ASP A 91 17.70 7.97 5.61
N ASP A 92 18.70 8.57 6.26
CA ASP A 92 19.82 7.89 6.93
C ASP A 92 19.46 7.44 8.35
N GLY A 93 18.45 6.56 8.47
CA GLY A 93 18.11 5.94 9.75
C GLY A 93 18.82 4.61 10.01
N PHE A 94 18.22 3.76 10.85
CA PHE A 94 18.84 2.51 11.31
C PHE A 94 18.23 1.28 10.61
N GLY A 95 19.08 0.49 9.94
CA GLY A 95 18.68 -0.81 9.39
C GLY A 95 17.65 -0.73 8.25
N GLY A 96 17.74 0.32 7.41
CA GLY A 96 16.81 0.54 6.29
C GLY A 96 15.47 1.16 6.67
N HIS A 97 15.36 1.70 7.88
CA HIS A 97 14.20 2.44 8.36
C HIS A 97 14.62 3.85 8.78
N SER A 98 13.72 4.84 8.69
CA SER A 98 13.93 6.14 9.32
C SER A 98 14.14 5.98 10.83
N VAL A 99 14.72 7.00 11.47
CA VAL A 99 14.94 6.99 12.93
C VAL A 99 13.63 6.80 13.69
N PHE A 100 12.57 7.51 13.28
CA PHE A 100 11.23 7.36 13.86
C PHE A 100 10.69 5.94 13.72
N ALA A 101 10.69 5.40 12.49
CA ALA A 101 10.17 4.05 12.22
C ALA A 101 10.96 2.98 12.97
N HIS A 102 12.29 3.12 13.04
CA HIS A 102 13.15 2.21 13.79
C HIS A 102 12.73 2.13 15.27
N PHE A 103 12.63 3.26 15.95
CA PHE A 103 12.30 3.29 17.38
C PHE A 103 10.85 2.91 17.67
N LEU A 104 9.91 3.22 16.76
CA LEU A 104 8.54 2.73 16.85
C LEU A 104 8.49 1.20 16.80
N LEU A 105 9.14 0.60 15.80
CA LEU A 105 9.17 -0.86 15.65
C LEU A 105 9.87 -1.54 16.84
N ARG A 106 10.95 -0.93 17.35
CA ARG A 106 11.65 -1.41 18.53
C ARG A 106 10.75 -1.40 19.77
N ALA A 107 10.05 -0.29 20.04
CA ALA A 107 9.14 -0.18 21.17
C ALA A 107 8.01 -1.23 21.11
N LEU A 108 7.44 -1.45 19.92
CA LEU A 108 6.40 -2.46 19.72
C LEU A 108 6.92 -3.90 19.91
N ARG A 109 8.11 -4.21 19.40
CA ARG A 109 8.73 -5.55 19.53
C ARG A 109 9.15 -5.88 20.96
N GLN A 110 9.57 -4.88 21.72
CA GLN A 110 10.06 -5.06 23.10
C GLN A 110 8.92 -5.00 24.13
N ASN A 111 7.71 -4.59 23.73
CA ASN A 111 6.57 -4.51 24.64
C ASN A 111 6.05 -5.90 25.04
N ASN A 112 6.12 -6.18 26.34
CA ASN A 112 5.58 -7.38 26.98
C ASN A 112 4.32 -7.10 27.83
N LYS A 113 3.81 -5.86 27.85
CA LYS A 113 2.60 -5.50 28.58
C LYS A 113 1.37 -6.18 27.94
N PRO A 114 0.41 -6.70 28.73
CA PRO A 114 -0.79 -7.37 28.20
C PRO A 114 -1.69 -6.46 27.36
N PHE A 115 -1.62 -5.14 27.61
CA PHE A 115 -2.27 -4.10 26.85
C PHE A 115 -1.29 -2.94 26.63
N LEU A 116 -1.43 -2.24 25.52
CA LEU A 116 -0.65 -1.07 25.18
C LEU A 116 -1.60 -0.01 24.60
N ILE A 117 -1.50 1.22 25.09
CA ILE A 117 -2.26 2.38 24.59
C ILE A 117 -1.30 3.42 24.02
N SER A 118 -1.80 4.27 23.13
CA SER A 118 -0.98 5.28 22.43
C SER A 118 -0.27 6.22 23.41
N SER A 119 -0.95 6.67 24.47
CA SER A 119 -0.39 7.53 25.51
C SER A 119 0.74 6.89 26.33
N ASP A 120 0.78 5.57 26.43
CA ASP A 120 1.81 4.79 27.13
C ASP A 120 3.00 4.47 26.21
N LEU A 121 2.75 4.31 24.90
CA LEU A 121 3.79 4.10 23.88
C LEU A 121 4.59 5.38 23.57
N PHE A 122 3.90 6.52 23.50
CA PHE A 122 4.47 7.74 22.95
C PHE A 122 5.65 8.36 23.74
N PRO A 123 5.67 8.39 25.09
CA PRO A 123 6.77 8.99 25.85
C PRO A 123 8.13 8.37 25.53
N ASP A 124 8.21 7.05 25.50
CA ASP A 124 9.45 6.31 25.22
C ASP A 124 9.88 6.48 23.76
N LEU A 125 8.91 6.47 22.83
CA LEU A 125 9.16 6.76 21.43
C LEU A 125 9.74 8.17 21.23
N ARG A 126 9.10 9.19 21.81
CA ARG A 126 9.54 10.59 21.73
C ARG A 126 10.94 10.76 22.30
N ALA A 127 11.21 10.19 23.47
CA ALA A 127 12.52 10.24 24.10
C ALA A 127 13.60 9.59 23.22
N SER A 128 13.31 8.40 22.67
CA SER A 128 14.25 7.66 21.83
C SER A 128 14.57 8.38 20.52
N VAL A 129 13.56 8.94 19.85
CA VAL A 129 13.75 9.68 18.60
C VAL A 129 14.49 10.98 18.83
N SER A 130 14.09 11.79 19.82
CA SER A 130 14.74 13.09 20.10
C SER A 130 16.17 12.97 20.65
N GLN A 131 16.59 11.80 21.12
CA GLN A 131 17.99 11.53 21.49
C GLN A 131 18.86 11.16 20.29
N ASN A 132 18.26 10.71 19.19
CA ASN A 132 18.97 10.11 18.06
C ASN A 132 18.71 10.85 16.72
N ALA A 133 17.89 11.90 16.73
CA ALA A 133 17.62 12.77 15.61
C ALA A 133 17.13 14.14 16.11
N ASP A 134 17.22 15.17 15.27
CA ASP A 134 16.67 16.50 15.53
C ASP A 134 15.13 16.55 15.49
N GLN A 135 14.51 15.42 15.17
CA GLN A 135 13.06 15.25 15.13
C GLN A 135 12.43 15.32 16.53
N LEU A 136 11.27 15.98 16.59
CA LEU A 136 10.45 16.06 17.78
C LEU A 136 9.07 15.45 17.52
N PRO A 137 8.91 14.12 17.77
CA PRO A 137 7.63 13.46 17.57
C PRO A 137 6.50 14.12 18.33
N SER A 138 5.32 14.14 17.71
CA SER A 138 4.13 14.77 18.28
C SER A 138 3.00 13.75 18.42
N PHE A 139 2.21 13.93 19.48
CA PHE A 139 1.04 13.11 19.78
C PHE A 139 -0.14 13.98 20.16
N GLY A 140 -1.31 13.62 19.65
CA GLY A 140 -2.54 14.31 19.95
C GLY A 140 -3.77 13.64 19.37
N SER A 141 -4.90 14.32 19.53
CA SER A 141 -6.16 13.92 18.91
C SER A 141 -6.45 14.83 17.70
N LEU A 142 -7.05 14.27 16.65
CA LEU A 142 -7.56 15.06 15.52
C LEU A 142 -8.73 15.94 15.98
N ARG A 143 -8.72 17.22 15.60
CA ARG A 143 -9.86 18.14 15.78
C ARG A 143 -10.99 17.77 14.84
N ASP A 144 -12.23 18.00 15.29
CA ASP A 144 -13.45 17.92 14.47
C ASP A 144 -13.69 16.55 13.79
N THR A 145 -13.09 15.49 14.32
CA THR A 145 -13.26 14.10 13.84
C THR A 145 -14.07 13.23 14.78
N GLY A 146 -14.74 13.83 15.78
CA GLY A 146 -15.58 13.15 16.79
C GLY A 146 -14.83 12.30 17.82
N SER A 147 -13.53 12.53 18.00
CA SER A 147 -12.75 11.93 19.09
C SER A 147 -13.25 12.39 20.46
N GLN A 148 -13.37 11.47 21.41
CA GLN A 148 -13.77 11.75 22.79
C GLN A 148 -12.54 11.83 23.71
N LEU A 149 -12.55 12.75 24.68
CA LEU A 149 -11.43 12.96 25.60
C LEU A 149 -11.19 11.69 26.46
N GLY A 150 -9.99 11.15 26.36
CA GLY A 150 -9.58 9.94 27.08
C GLY A 150 -9.88 8.63 26.35
N GLY A 151 -10.46 8.68 25.15
CA GLY A 151 -10.54 7.51 24.26
C GLY A 151 -9.22 7.27 23.55
N GLU A 152 -8.73 6.02 23.55
CA GLU A 152 -7.47 5.64 22.89
C GLU A 152 -7.60 4.32 22.14
N LEU A 153 -6.73 4.10 21.16
CA LEU A 153 -6.56 2.75 20.60
C LEU A 153 -5.87 1.86 21.63
N VAL A 154 -6.44 0.69 21.89
CA VAL A 154 -5.86 -0.33 22.77
C VAL A 154 -5.37 -1.51 21.94
N LEU A 155 -4.09 -1.81 22.04
CA LEU A 155 -3.46 -3.01 21.50
C LEU A 155 -3.44 -4.09 22.58
N PHE A 156 -3.74 -5.33 22.18
CA PHE A 156 -3.72 -6.49 23.07
C PHE A 156 -2.55 -7.38 22.69
N LEU A 157 -1.75 -7.78 23.68
CA LEU A 157 -0.70 -8.76 23.45
C LEU A 157 -1.35 -10.12 23.14
N LYS A 158 -0.95 -10.73 22.03
CA LYS A 158 -1.49 -12.04 21.60
C LYS A 158 -1.17 -13.09 22.67
N GLN A 159 -2.20 -13.65 23.31
CA GLN A 159 -2.04 -14.77 24.25
C GLN A 159 -1.88 -16.08 23.44
N SER A 160 -0.92 -16.91 23.84
CA SER A 160 -0.46 -18.14 23.15
C SER A 160 -1.46 -19.30 23.12
N THR A 161 -2.69 -19.15 23.59
CA THR A 161 -3.61 -20.27 23.83
C THR A 161 -4.43 -20.73 22.61
N SER A 162 -4.18 -20.20 21.41
CA SER A 162 -4.84 -20.64 20.16
C SER A 162 -3.85 -20.91 19.01
N LEU A 163 -2.59 -21.22 19.33
CA LEU A 163 -1.49 -21.34 18.36
C LEU A 163 -1.63 -22.52 17.38
N GLY A 164 -2.47 -23.53 17.62
CA GLY A 164 -2.57 -24.71 16.73
C GLY A 164 -3.07 -24.39 15.31
N ASP A 165 -4.20 -23.68 15.20
CA ASP A 165 -4.84 -23.41 13.90
C ASP A 165 -4.42 -22.06 13.29
N LEU A 166 -3.94 -21.13 14.13
CA LEU A 166 -3.51 -19.80 13.69
C LEU A 166 -2.01 -19.72 13.39
N ASP A 167 -1.14 -20.59 13.93
CA ASP A 167 0.27 -20.58 13.49
C ASP A 167 0.44 -21.20 12.12
N ALA A 168 -0.40 -22.16 11.71
CA ALA A 168 -0.44 -22.61 10.32
C ALA A 168 -0.87 -21.46 9.40
N ASP A 169 -1.99 -20.78 9.70
CA ASP A 169 -2.53 -19.68 8.89
C ASP A 169 -1.66 -18.41 8.95
N VAL A 170 -0.90 -18.18 10.04
CA VAL A 170 0.05 -17.06 10.15
C VAL A 170 1.41 -17.41 9.55
N SER A 171 1.92 -18.64 9.68
CA SER A 171 3.14 -19.08 9.01
C SER A 171 2.94 -19.09 7.51
N GLU A 172 1.84 -19.68 7.03
CA GLU A 172 1.50 -19.74 5.61
C GLU A 172 1.27 -18.33 5.03
N ARG A 173 0.57 -17.43 5.74
CA ARG A 173 0.46 -16.02 5.32
C ARG A 173 1.77 -15.24 5.44
N SER A 174 2.64 -15.54 6.40
CA SER A 174 3.93 -14.86 6.54
C SER A 174 4.92 -15.28 5.45
N GLU A 175 4.85 -16.54 5.02
CA GLU A 175 5.57 -17.07 3.88
C GLU A 175 5.01 -16.51 2.57
N GLU A 176 3.68 -16.45 2.41
CA GLU A 176 3.04 -15.81 1.25
C GLU A 176 3.38 -14.31 1.17
N LEU A 177 3.39 -13.59 2.30
CA LEU A 177 3.83 -12.20 2.39
C LEU A 177 5.32 -12.04 2.05
N ALA A 178 6.18 -12.95 2.52
CA ALA A 178 7.60 -12.95 2.19
C ALA A 178 7.83 -13.23 0.69
N GLN A 179 7.10 -14.17 0.11
CA GLN A 179 7.11 -14.45 -1.33
C GLN A 179 6.64 -13.24 -2.14
N LEU A 180 5.54 -12.59 -1.74
CA LEU A 180 5.05 -11.37 -2.38
C LEU A 180 6.07 -10.23 -2.31
N ARG A 181 6.71 -10.04 -1.15
CA ARG A 181 7.76 -9.02 -0.98
C ARG A 181 8.98 -9.29 -1.86
N ASN A 182 9.41 -10.55 -1.97
CA ASN A 182 10.51 -10.94 -2.85
C ASN A 182 10.15 -10.74 -4.34
N LEU A 183 8.91 -11.03 -4.72
CA LEU A 183 8.41 -10.76 -6.08
C LEU A 183 8.34 -9.25 -6.38
N GLU A 184 7.93 -8.44 -5.40
CA GLU A 184 7.89 -6.99 -5.55
C GLU A 184 9.30 -6.40 -5.68
N LEU A 185 10.25 -6.85 -4.85
CA LEU A 185 11.67 -6.47 -4.95
C LEU A 185 12.27 -6.88 -6.29
N ALA A 186 12.01 -8.10 -6.76
CA ALA A 186 12.47 -8.56 -8.07
C ALA A 186 11.89 -7.69 -9.19
N ALA A 187 10.60 -7.34 -9.13
CA ALA A 187 9.96 -6.46 -10.11
C ALA A 187 10.52 -5.03 -10.09
N GLN A 188 10.86 -4.50 -8.91
CA GLN A 188 11.53 -3.20 -8.77
C GLN A 188 12.95 -3.24 -9.35
N GLN A 189 13.70 -4.31 -9.10
CA GLN A 189 15.04 -4.49 -9.66
C GLN A 189 15.01 -4.58 -11.19
N THR A 190 14.06 -5.32 -11.76
CA THR A 190 13.88 -5.38 -13.21
C THR A 190 13.60 -3.98 -13.78
N ARG A 191 12.65 -3.24 -13.20
CA ARG A 191 12.34 -1.86 -13.63
C ARG A 191 13.56 -0.93 -13.56
N ALA A 192 14.30 -0.99 -12.45
CA ALA A 192 15.51 -0.18 -12.28
C ALA A 192 16.60 -0.53 -13.30
N SER A 193 16.77 -1.81 -13.63
CA SER A 193 17.73 -2.25 -14.65
C SER A 193 17.33 -1.80 -16.06
N GLU A 194 16.04 -1.83 -16.39
CA GLU A 194 15.50 -1.35 -17.67
C GLU A 194 15.65 0.19 -17.79
N GLU A 195 15.37 0.93 -16.72
CA GLU A 195 15.56 2.39 -16.67
C GLU A 195 17.04 2.76 -16.80
N ALA A 196 17.94 2.02 -16.14
CA ALA A 196 19.38 2.22 -16.30
C ALA A 196 19.85 1.94 -17.74
N ALA A 197 19.29 0.93 -18.40
CA ALA A 197 19.59 0.64 -19.81
C ALA A 197 19.10 1.77 -20.74
N ILE A 198 17.90 2.30 -20.52
CA ILE A 198 17.37 3.45 -21.26
C ILE A 198 18.26 4.68 -21.02
N ALA A 199 18.60 4.99 -19.78
CA ALA A 199 19.44 6.14 -19.43
C ALA A 199 20.83 6.07 -20.10
N LYS A 200 21.44 4.88 -20.13
CA LYS A 200 22.72 4.67 -20.81
C LYS A 200 22.62 4.94 -22.32
N HIS A 201 21.55 4.49 -22.97
CA HIS A 201 21.32 4.74 -24.39
C HIS A 201 21.00 6.21 -24.68
N GLU A 202 20.28 6.90 -23.78
CA GLU A 202 20.03 8.33 -23.88
C GLU A 202 21.32 9.15 -23.77
N GLU A 203 22.24 8.77 -22.89
CA GLU A 203 23.56 9.39 -22.77
C GLU A 203 24.41 9.19 -24.04
N GLN A 204 24.41 7.97 -24.59
CA GLN A 204 25.09 7.67 -25.86
C GLN A 204 24.54 8.52 -27.02
N LEU A 205 23.22 8.69 -27.09
CA LEU A 205 22.57 9.56 -28.05
C LEU A 205 22.96 11.03 -27.88
N ALA A 206 22.98 11.53 -26.64
CA ALA A 206 23.37 12.91 -26.35
C ALA A 206 24.83 13.17 -26.78
N ARG A 207 25.72 12.20 -26.55
CA ARG A 207 27.12 12.27 -26.98
C ARG A 207 27.25 12.31 -28.51
N LEU A 208 26.54 11.43 -29.22
CA LEU A 208 26.50 11.43 -30.69
C LEU A 208 25.94 12.77 -31.24
N ASP A 209 24.93 13.33 -30.60
CA ASP A 209 24.35 14.62 -30.98
C ASP A 209 25.34 15.77 -30.81
N ALA A 210 26.11 15.78 -29.72
CA ALA A 210 27.17 16.76 -29.51
C ALA A 210 28.28 16.64 -30.57
N GLU A 211 28.68 15.42 -30.92
CA GLU A 211 29.73 15.16 -31.91
C GLU A 211 29.29 15.54 -33.33
N ILE A 212 28.06 15.23 -33.73
CA ILE A 212 27.46 15.69 -34.99
C ILE A 212 27.40 17.24 -35.05
N THR A 213 27.09 17.88 -33.93
CA THR A 213 27.01 19.35 -33.85
C THR A 213 28.40 19.98 -34.00
N ALA A 214 29.40 19.46 -33.29
CA ALA A 214 30.79 19.92 -33.41
C ALA A 214 31.36 19.74 -34.83
N LEU A 215 31.06 18.61 -35.47
CA LEU A 215 31.42 18.38 -36.87
C LEU A 215 30.75 19.40 -37.81
N ARG A 216 29.46 19.67 -37.63
CA ARG A 216 28.74 20.70 -38.42
C ARG A 216 29.34 22.09 -38.25
N GLU A 217 29.71 22.46 -37.04
CA GLU A 217 30.35 23.76 -36.76
C GLU A 217 31.75 23.84 -37.40
N GLY A 218 32.53 22.76 -37.35
CA GLY A 218 33.84 22.68 -38.01
C GLY A 218 33.76 22.74 -39.55
N LEU A 219 32.71 22.16 -40.14
CA LEU A 219 32.45 22.14 -41.58
C LEU A 219 32.04 23.50 -42.17
N GLY A 220 31.63 24.47 -41.34
CA GLY A 220 31.36 25.84 -41.75
C GLY A 220 32.61 26.61 -42.23
N THR A 221 33.81 26.06 -42.01
CA THR A 221 35.06 26.57 -42.59
C THR A 221 35.39 25.79 -43.86
N ALA A 222 35.14 26.41 -45.02
CA ALA A 222 34.96 25.80 -46.35
C ALA A 222 36.14 25.01 -46.98
N ALA A 223 37.13 24.53 -46.24
CA ALA A 223 38.40 24.05 -46.80
C ALA A 223 38.71 22.54 -46.68
N ARG A 224 37.88 21.71 -46.00
CA ARG A 224 38.20 20.27 -45.83
C ARG A 224 36.95 19.39 -45.77
N LEU A 225 36.38 19.05 -46.92
CA LEU A 225 35.44 17.95 -47.04
C LEU A 225 36.01 16.96 -48.06
N SER A 226 36.70 15.92 -47.58
CA SER A 226 36.97 14.71 -48.35
C SER A 226 35.74 13.79 -48.30
N ASP A 227 35.61 12.88 -49.27
CA ASP A 227 34.51 11.88 -49.30
C ASP A 227 34.39 11.10 -47.98
N ASP A 228 35.52 10.79 -47.34
CA ASP A 228 35.60 10.13 -46.01
C ASP A 228 34.80 10.85 -44.91
N SER A 229 34.65 12.18 -45.01
CA SER A 229 33.90 12.99 -44.02
C SER A 229 32.39 12.80 -44.16
N PHE A 230 31.89 12.60 -45.39
CA PHE A 230 30.48 12.30 -45.63
C PHE A 230 30.12 10.86 -45.23
N GLU A 231 31.01 9.90 -45.45
CA GLU A 231 30.84 8.52 -44.95
C GLU A 231 30.75 8.48 -43.43
N THR A 232 31.60 9.25 -42.74
CA THR A 232 31.59 9.37 -41.28
C THR A 232 30.27 9.95 -40.77
N LEU A 233 29.77 11.04 -41.40
CA LEU A 233 28.47 11.63 -41.04
C LEU A 233 27.30 10.68 -41.29
N LEU A 234 27.35 9.91 -42.38
CA LEU A 234 26.33 8.91 -42.70
C LEU A 234 26.30 7.80 -41.64
N ALA A 235 27.47 7.29 -41.23
CA ALA A 235 27.57 6.27 -40.19
C ALA A 235 27.03 6.76 -38.83
N MET A 236 27.36 7.99 -38.43
CA MET A 236 26.84 8.59 -37.20
C MET A 236 25.33 8.81 -37.25
N ALA A 237 24.79 9.25 -38.38
CA ALA A 237 23.35 9.43 -38.57
C ALA A 237 22.59 8.08 -38.51
N GLN A 238 23.17 7.03 -39.08
CA GLN A 238 22.63 5.66 -39.01
C GLN A 238 22.64 5.12 -37.58
N GLU A 239 23.75 5.28 -36.85
CA GLU A 239 23.85 4.82 -35.45
C GLU A 239 22.88 5.60 -34.54
N ARG A 240 22.76 6.92 -34.72
CA ARG A 240 21.76 7.73 -34.00
C ARG A 240 20.34 7.23 -34.23
N LYS A 241 19.99 6.93 -35.49
CA LYS A 241 18.68 6.37 -35.82
C LYS A 241 18.46 5.03 -35.11
N LYS A 242 19.45 4.13 -35.19
CA LYS A 242 19.40 2.81 -34.54
C LYS A 242 19.22 2.90 -33.02
N GLN A 243 19.92 3.82 -32.36
CA GLN A 243 19.77 4.06 -30.92
C GLN A 243 18.38 4.61 -30.56
N ARG A 244 17.84 5.54 -31.35
CA ARG A 244 16.47 6.06 -31.16
C ARG A 244 15.43 4.96 -31.31
N ASP A 245 15.53 4.17 -32.38
CA ASP A 245 14.62 3.05 -32.63
C ASP A 245 14.68 2.02 -31.49
N ARG A 246 15.88 1.76 -30.94
CA ARG A 246 16.07 0.85 -29.80
C ARG A 246 15.44 1.37 -28.50
N ILE A 247 15.58 2.66 -28.20
CA ILE A 247 14.93 3.27 -27.04
C ILE A 247 13.40 3.25 -27.20
N GLU A 248 12.91 3.51 -28.40
CA GLU A 248 11.47 3.48 -28.68
C GLU A 248 10.92 2.06 -28.51
N ALA A 249 11.61 1.04 -29.01
CA ALA A 249 11.25 -0.36 -28.80
C ALA A 249 11.20 -0.71 -27.31
N LEU A 250 12.24 -0.37 -26.53
CA LEU A 250 12.27 -0.62 -25.08
C LEU A 250 11.10 0.06 -24.34
N ARG A 251 10.75 1.29 -24.72
CA ARG A 251 9.62 2.02 -24.13
C ARG A 251 8.28 1.37 -24.49
N GLN A 252 8.13 0.86 -25.71
CA GLN A 252 6.93 0.15 -26.15
C GLN A 252 6.76 -1.19 -25.42
N ASP A 253 7.84 -1.96 -25.29
CA ASP A 253 7.84 -3.23 -24.56
C ASP A 253 7.42 -3.04 -23.10
N ARG A 254 8.01 -2.06 -22.41
CA ARG A 254 7.62 -1.72 -21.03
C ARG A 254 6.14 -1.36 -20.92
N LYS A 255 5.64 -0.53 -21.84
CA LYS A 255 4.22 -0.11 -21.85
C LYS A 255 3.29 -1.30 -22.11
N ALA A 256 3.68 -2.23 -22.99
CA ALA A 256 2.92 -3.45 -23.26
C ALA A 256 2.90 -4.38 -22.04
N GLU A 257 4.03 -4.54 -21.35
CA GLU A 257 4.11 -5.37 -20.16
C GLU A 257 3.31 -4.77 -18.98
N GLU A 258 3.39 -3.46 -18.76
CA GLU A 258 2.56 -2.76 -17.76
C GLU A 258 1.07 -2.87 -18.07
N ALA A 259 0.68 -2.76 -19.34
CA ALA A 259 -0.69 -2.95 -19.76
C ALA A 259 -1.19 -4.38 -19.45
N LYS A 260 -0.36 -5.39 -19.70
CA LYS A 260 -0.64 -6.79 -19.36
C LYS A 260 -0.80 -6.99 -17.86
N ARG A 261 0.16 -6.50 -17.05
CA ARG A 261 0.10 -6.57 -15.58
C ARG A 261 -1.17 -5.89 -15.04
N ARG A 262 -1.53 -4.72 -15.59
CA ARG A 262 -2.74 -3.99 -15.21
C ARG A 262 -4.01 -4.78 -15.55
N ALA A 263 -4.05 -5.43 -16.70
CA ALA A 263 -5.16 -6.28 -17.11
C ALA A 263 -5.32 -7.49 -16.17
N ASP A 264 -4.21 -8.15 -15.81
CA ASP A 264 -4.22 -9.29 -14.89
C ASP A 264 -4.71 -8.89 -13.48
N ILE A 265 -4.24 -7.75 -12.95
CA ILE A 265 -4.73 -7.19 -11.67
C ILE A 265 -6.23 -6.88 -11.74
N ALA A 266 -6.69 -6.29 -12.85
CA ALA A 266 -8.10 -5.99 -13.04
C ALA A 266 -8.96 -7.26 -13.08
N LEU A 267 -8.47 -8.32 -13.72
CA LEU A 267 -9.12 -9.64 -13.75
C LEU A 267 -9.23 -10.23 -12.34
N VAL A 268 -8.12 -10.29 -11.59
CA VAL A 268 -8.12 -10.84 -10.22
C VAL A 268 -9.04 -10.04 -9.30
N LYS A 269 -9.04 -8.70 -9.42
CA LYS A 269 -9.96 -7.83 -8.65
C LYS A 269 -11.42 -8.10 -9.02
N ALA A 270 -11.73 -8.30 -10.30
CA ALA A 270 -13.08 -8.64 -10.74
C ALA A 270 -13.51 -10.01 -10.20
N GLU A 271 -12.65 -11.03 -10.25
CA GLU A 271 -12.93 -12.36 -9.69
C GLU A 271 -13.14 -12.34 -8.17
N ALA A 272 -12.33 -11.58 -7.43
CA ALA A 272 -12.50 -11.42 -5.99
C ALA A 272 -13.81 -10.71 -5.65
N ARG A 273 -14.15 -9.66 -6.41
CA ARG A 273 -15.41 -8.94 -6.30
C ARG A 273 -16.60 -9.87 -6.58
N ASP A 274 -16.56 -10.63 -7.66
CA ASP A 274 -17.63 -11.57 -8.02
C ASP A 274 -17.85 -12.63 -6.95
N ARG A 275 -16.77 -13.23 -6.42
CA ARG A 275 -16.85 -14.15 -5.27
C ARG A 275 -17.49 -13.49 -4.05
N HIS A 276 -17.18 -12.22 -3.79
CA HIS A 276 -17.77 -11.47 -2.69
C HIS A 276 -19.28 -11.29 -2.90
N TYR A 277 -19.73 -10.89 -4.09
CA TYR A 277 -21.15 -10.74 -4.40
C TYR A 277 -21.91 -12.08 -4.40
N ASP A 278 -21.32 -13.16 -4.91
CA ASP A 278 -21.91 -14.50 -4.87
C ASP A 278 -22.14 -14.96 -3.41
N ALA A 279 -21.21 -14.63 -2.50
CA ALA A 279 -21.37 -14.90 -1.07
C ALA A 279 -22.51 -14.08 -0.44
N VAL A 280 -22.64 -12.80 -0.80
CA VAL A 280 -23.77 -11.96 -0.36
C VAL A 280 -25.10 -12.51 -0.87
N ALA A 281 -25.17 -12.95 -2.14
CA ALA A 281 -26.38 -13.54 -2.74
C ALA A 281 -26.86 -14.77 -1.95
N LYS A 282 -25.91 -15.64 -1.59
CA LYS A 282 -26.19 -16.86 -0.82
C LYS A 282 -26.76 -16.55 0.55
N ASP A 283 -26.14 -15.61 1.27
CA ASP A 283 -26.58 -15.22 2.62
C ASP A 283 -27.91 -14.44 2.57
N LEU A 284 -28.14 -13.63 1.53
CA LEU A 284 -29.42 -12.97 1.29
C LEU A 284 -30.56 -13.99 1.09
N SER A 285 -30.32 -15.06 0.32
CA SER A 285 -31.30 -16.14 0.15
C SER A 285 -31.62 -16.85 1.47
N MET A 286 -30.64 -17.00 2.37
CA MET A 286 -30.87 -17.55 3.71
C MET A 286 -31.70 -16.59 4.57
N TYR A 287 -31.39 -15.30 4.53
CA TYR A 287 -32.15 -14.26 5.23
C TYR A 287 -33.62 -14.25 4.80
N GLU A 288 -33.91 -14.27 3.49
CA GLU A 288 -35.29 -14.26 2.98
C GLU A 288 -36.11 -15.45 3.50
N LYS A 289 -35.48 -16.64 3.63
CA LYS A 289 -36.12 -17.82 4.23
C LYS A 289 -36.36 -17.65 5.72
N ILE A 290 -35.41 -17.08 6.46
CA ILE A 290 -35.55 -16.84 7.91
C ILE A 290 -36.67 -15.83 8.16
N ALA A 291 -36.67 -14.71 7.44
CA ALA A 291 -37.67 -13.65 7.57
C ALA A 291 -39.09 -14.11 7.24
N ALA A 292 -39.24 -15.08 6.32
CA ALA A 292 -40.53 -15.69 6.01
C ALA A 292 -41.05 -16.64 7.10
N LEU A 293 -40.16 -17.22 7.92
CA LEU A 293 -40.52 -18.16 8.99
C LEU A 293 -40.75 -17.47 10.34
N ASP A 294 -39.95 -16.46 10.66
CA ASP A 294 -40.02 -15.74 11.94
C ASP A 294 -39.51 -14.30 11.77
N ALA A 295 -40.37 -13.33 12.09
CA ALA A 295 -40.07 -11.91 11.94
C ALA A 295 -38.96 -11.43 12.90
N THR A 296 -38.93 -11.94 14.13
CA THR A 296 -37.93 -11.56 15.14
C THR A 296 -36.54 -12.09 14.76
N MET A 297 -36.49 -13.33 14.27
CA MET A 297 -35.26 -13.93 13.76
C MET A 297 -34.83 -13.29 12.44
N GLY A 298 -35.77 -12.78 11.64
CA GLY A 298 -35.52 -12.00 10.44
C GLY A 298 -34.75 -10.71 10.72
N GLU A 299 -35.16 -9.95 11.75
CA GLU A 299 -34.43 -8.73 12.16
C GLU A 299 -32.99 -9.03 12.62
N GLU A 300 -32.79 -10.10 13.37
CA GLU A 300 -31.44 -10.52 13.77
C GLU A 300 -30.58 -10.97 12.59
N ALA A 301 -31.18 -11.72 11.65
CA ALA A 301 -30.51 -12.16 10.43
C ALA A 301 -30.13 -10.97 9.54
N TRP A 302 -30.98 -9.95 9.43
CA TRP A 302 -30.67 -8.70 8.75
C TRP A 302 -29.49 -7.96 9.40
N ARG A 303 -29.47 -7.86 10.73
CA ARG A 303 -28.35 -7.25 11.47
C ARG A 303 -27.04 -8.01 11.29
N LYS A 304 -27.10 -9.34 11.17
CA LYS A 304 -25.94 -10.17 10.81
C LYS A 304 -25.44 -9.87 9.39
N LEU A 305 -26.33 -9.74 8.41
CA LEU A 305 -25.97 -9.34 7.05
C LEU A 305 -25.28 -7.97 7.02
N GLN A 306 -25.83 -6.98 7.73
CA GLN A 306 -25.23 -5.64 7.85
C GLN A 306 -23.83 -5.66 8.48
N THR A 307 -23.62 -6.53 9.47
CA THR A 307 -22.31 -6.66 10.14
C THR A 307 -21.30 -7.39 9.26
N LYS A 308 -21.75 -8.40 8.51
CA LYS A 308 -20.88 -9.22 7.65
C LYS A 308 -20.53 -8.52 6.33
N TYR A 309 -21.44 -7.72 5.79
CA TYR A 309 -21.30 -7.04 4.50
C TYR A 309 -21.60 -5.53 4.60
N PRO A 310 -20.89 -4.79 5.47
CA PRO A 310 -21.22 -3.40 5.78
C PRO A 310 -21.11 -2.46 4.59
N VAL A 311 -20.27 -2.78 3.60
CA VAL A 311 -20.07 -1.99 2.38
C VAL A 311 -21.21 -2.21 1.38
N VAL A 312 -21.63 -3.46 1.18
CA VAL A 312 -22.66 -3.83 0.18
C VAL A 312 -24.06 -3.45 0.66
N VAL A 313 -24.31 -3.55 1.97
CA VAL A 313 -25.61 -3.23 2.58
C VAL A 313 -25.73 -1.73 2.92
N LYS A 314 -24.67 -0.92 2.71
CA LYS A 314 -24.66 0.52 2.98
C LYS A 314 -25.72 1.22 2.11
N GLY A 315 -26.67 1.92 2.75
CA GLY A 315 -27.72 2.67 2.05
C GLY A 315 -28.94 1.84 1.64
N VAL A 316 -28.98 0.54 1.98
CA VAL A 316 -30.18 -0.30 1.84
C VAL A 316 -31.02 -0.15 3.10
N ALA A 317 -32.32 0.13 2.93
CA ALA A 317 -33.26 0.25 4.05
C ALA A 317 -33.37 -1.06 4.83
N ALA A 318 -33.69 -0.99 6.12
CA ALA A 318 -33.79 -2.18 6.95
C ALA A 318 -34.87 -3.14 6.40
N GLY A 319 -34.50 -4.39 6.16
CA GLY A 319 -35.37 -5.41 5.59
C GLY A 319 -35.62 -5.30 4.09
N ASP A 320 -34.98 -4.36 3.37
CA ASP A 320 -35.13 -4.20 1.93
C ASP A 320 -34.28 -5.23 1.15
N ALA A 321 -34.78 -6.47 1.18
CA ALA A 321 -34.19 -7.61 0.48
C ALA A 321 -34.10 -7.38 -1.04
N GLU A 322 -35.07 -6.66 -1.61
CA GLU A 322 -35.17 -6.45 -3.04
C GLU A 322 -34.12 -5.46 -3.56
N ALA A 323 -33.89 -4.36 -2.84
CA ALA A 323 -32.80 -3.44 -3.17
C ALA A 323 -31.43 -4.12 -3.05
N LEU A 324 -31.22 -4.94 -2.02
CA LEU A 324 -29.98 -5.72 -1.89
C LEU A 324 -29.82 -6.74 -3.03
N ARG A 325 -30.90 -7.43 -3.41
CA ARG A 325 -30.91 -8.36 -4.54
C ARG A 325 -30.57 -7.68 -5.87
N LYS A 326 -31.09 -6.47 -6.12
CA LYS A 326 -30.76 -5.66 -7.32
C LYS A 326 -29.29 -5.24 -7.37
N LEU A 327 -28.67 -4.98 -6.21
CA LEU A 327 -27.24 -4.65 -6.13
C LEU A 327 -26.35 -5.87 -6.42
N VAL A 328 -26.76 -7.04 -5.95
CA VAL A 328 -25.97 -8.27 -6.06
C VAL A 328 -26.12 -8.96 -7.42
N ASN A 329 -27.33 -8.92 -8.02
CA ASN A 329 -27.61 -9.53 -9.33
C ASN A 329 -27.30 -8.60 -10.52
N ARG A 330 -26.40 -7.63 -10.38
CA ARG A 330 -25.99 -6.81 -11.53
C ARG A 330 -25.40 -7.70 -12.61
N PRO A 331 -25.79 -7.51 -13.89
CA PRO A 331 -25.32 -8.36 -14.97
C PRO A 331 -23.79 -8.31 -15.07
N LYS A 332 -23.16 -9.49 -15.03
CA LYS A 332 -21.71 -9.62 -15.22
C LYS A 332 -21.37 -9.11 -16.63
N PRO A 333 -20.33 -8.26 -16.79
CA PRO A 333 -19.93 -7.81 -18.10
C PRO A 333 -19.61 -9.03 -18.99
N ALA A 334 -20.17 -9.03 -20.21
CA ALA A 334 -20.08 -10.16 -21.13
C ALA A 334 -18.61 -10.48 -21.45
N GLY A 335 -18.17 -11.71 -21.15
CA GLY A 335 -16.82 -12.20 -21.46
C GLY A 335 -16.11 -12.99 -20.36
N GLN A 336 -16.56 -12.90 -19.11
CA GLN A 336 -15.94 -13.61 -17.98
C GLN A 336 -16.56 -15.00 -17.76
N ARG A 337 -16.13 -16.00 -18.55
CA ARG A 337 -16.29 -17.40 -18.13
C ARG A 337 -15.22 -17.69 -17.08
N SER A 338 -15.65 -18.11 -15.89
CA SER A 338 -14.78 -18.60 -14.82
C SER A 338 -14.04 -19.85 -15.29
N THR A 339 -12.87 -19.66 -15.89
CA THR A 339 -11.84 -20.70 -15.90
C THR A 339 -11.12 -20.60 -14.57
N ARG A 340 -11.22 -21.64 -13.75
CA ARG A 340 -10.48 -21.80 -12.51
C ARG A 340 -8.99 -21.63 -12.82
N ILE A 341 -8.42 -20.44 -12.62
CA ILE A 341 -6.99 -20.21 -12.77
C ILE A 341 -6.33 -20.93 -11.60
N ARG A 342 -5.95 -22.20 -11.80
CA ARG A 342 -4.71 -22.67 -11.16
C ARG A 342 -3.67 -21.71 -11.69
N LEU A 343 -3.02 -20.97 -10.80
CA LEU A 343 -1.74 -20.35 -11.07
C LEU A 343 -0.80 -21.47 -11.50
N LYS A 344 -0.85 -21.86 -12.77
CA LYS A 344 0.24 -22.54 -13.42
C LYS A 344 1.34 -21.50 -13.35
N HIS A 345 2.21 -21.66 -12.36
CA HIS A 345 3.54 -21.09 -12.37
C HIS A 345 4.07 -21.35 -13.78
N SER A 346 4.02 -20.34 -14.64
CA SER A 346 4.52 -20.50 -16.00
C SER A 346 6.01 -20.72 -15.82
N LYS A 347 6.49 -21.90 -16.20
CA LYS A 347 7.93 -22.23 -16.20
C LYS A 347 8.74 -21.27 -17.08
N GLU A 348 8.07 -20.40 -17.83
CA GLU A 348 8.68 -19.30 -18.60
C GLU A 348 9.16 -18.16 -17.70
N TYR A 349 8.57 -17.95 -16.52
CA TYR A 349 9.01 -16.90 -15.58
C TYR A 349 10.37 -17.19 -14.92
N CYS A 350 10.87 -18.43 -14.98
CA CYS A 350 12.16 -18.84 -14.43
C CYS A 350 13.29 -18.93 -15.45
N ARG A 351 13.09 -18.52 -16.72
CA ARG A 351 14.10 -18.73 -17.78
C ARG A 351 15.19 -17.66 -17.89
N TRP A 352 15.23 -16.69 -16.97
CA TRP A 352 16.23 -15.61 -16.96
C TRP A 352 17.14 -15.60 -15.71
N GLN A 353 17.12 -16.67 -14.92
CA GLN A 353 18.00 -16.82 -13.73
C GLN A 353 19.28 -17.63 -13.97
N ASP A 354 19.65 -17.93 -15.22
CA ASP A 354 20.96 -18.54 -15.48
C ASP A 354 22.02 -17.44 -15.64
N GLN A 355 22.82 -17.22 -14.59
CA GLN A 355 23.93 -16.25 -14.55
C GLN A 355 25.07 -16.55 -15.54
N ARG A 356 24.97 -17.59 -16.39
CA ARG A 356 26.02 -17.91 -17.39
C ARG A 356 25.99 -17.05 -18.64
N THR A 357 24.85 -16.53 -19.10
CA THR A 357 24.77 -15.82 -20.39
C THR A 357 25.16 -14.35 -20.34
N TYR A 358 25.36 -13.75 -19.16
CA TYR A 358 25.80 -12.36 -19.05
C TYR A 358 27.30 -12.15 -19.34
N ARG A 359 28.11 -13.21 -19.35
CA ARG A 359 29.55 -13.14 -19.64
C ARG A 359 29.91 -13.28 -21.12
N GLU A 360 28.99 -13.72 -21.96
CA GLU A 360 29.26 -13.91 -23.40
C GLU A 360 28.88 -12.68 -24.24
N CYS A 361 27.99 -11.79 -23.76
CA CYS A 361 27.60 -10.57 -24.50
C CYS A 361 28.51 -9.33 -24.27
N MET A 362 29.60 -9.45 -23.50
CA MET A 362 30.50 -8.31 -23.19
C MET A 362 31.87 -8.43 -23.89
N ASN A 363 32.09 -9.45 -24.70
CA ASN A 363 33.28 -9.62 -25.53
C ASN A 363 32.86 -9.89 -26.99
N GLU A 364 32.37 -8.86 -27.69
CA GLU A 364 32.39 -8.78 -29.16
C GLU A 364 32.32 -7.31 -29.60
#